data_AF-A0A2V6WDA2-F1
#
_entry.id   AF-A0A2V6WDA2-F1
#
_cell.length_a   1.000
_cell.length_b   1.000
_cell.length_c   1.000
_cell.angle_alpha   90.00
_cell.angle_beta   90.00
_cell.angle_gamma   90.00
#
_symmetry.space_group_name_H-M   'P 1'
#
loop_
_entity.id
_entity.type
_entity.pdbx_description
1 polymer ?
#
loop_
_entity_poly.entity_id
_entity_poly.type
_entity_poly.pdbx_seq_one_letter_code
_entity_poly.pdbx_strand_id
1 'polypeptide(L)'
;MRSSRATAVAGAGPDALRRLAESARRRHRTALATGIALVVVVTATATATGRDPSGGTHAPRFSDYPAGTAYRGTPAAPDFKRNPAADPFAAELREGVRRGPNFAGYLRVVEWSCGASCRRWMIVNTKTGRIHDSPEPAFSLEYQLNSLLLLVNTVGRFTAADPPAGVPIAKYYVWRNDRLQLIDTRAPRQPRSGSR
;
A
#
# COMPACT_ATOMS: atom_id res chain seq x y z
N MET A 1 45.02 27.23 -40.07
CA MET A 1 46.11 26.47 -39.43
C MET A 1 46.63 27.28 -38.24
N ARG A 2 46.82 26.60 -37.09
CA ARG A 2 47.36 27.05 -35.78
C ARG A 2 46.47 28.04 -35.00
N SER A 3 45.77 27.71 -33.90
CA SER A 3 45.95 26.83 -32.72
C SER A 3 46.46 27.57 -31.48
N SER A 4 45.68 27.39 -30.40
CA SER A 4 46.07 27.34 -28.96
C SER A 4 46.51 28.63 -28.27
N ARG A 5 46.31 28.86 -26.95
CA ARG A 5 45.60 28.24 -25.81
C ARG A 5 45.65 29.32 -24.69
N ALA A 6 44.53 29.62 -24.00
CA ALA A 6 44.24 29.32 -22.58
C ALA A 6 45.26 29.76 -21.50
N THR A 7 44.84 30.64 -20.58
CA THR A 7 45.06 30.67 -19.09
C THR A 7 44.55 32.04 -18.56
N ALA A 8 44.08 32.28 -17.33
CA ALA A 8 43.82 31.52 -16.12
C ALA A 8 42.85 32.34 -15.23
N VAL A 9 42.22 31.67 -14.26
CA VAL A 9 41.39 32.22 -13.16
C VAL A 9 42.28 32.55 -11.95
N ALA A 10 42.03 33.68 -11.27
CA ALA A 10 42.23 33.95 -9.83
C ALA A 10 42.08 35.48 -9.59
N GLY A 11 41.50 36.03 -8.53
CA GLY A 11 40.85 35.50 -7.33
C GLY A 11 40.24 36.70 -6.58
N ALA A 12 39.04 36.54 -6.04
CA ALA A 12 38.41 37.57 -5.21
C ALA A 12 38.98 37.48 -3.79
N GLY A 13 39.66 38.53 -3.35
CA GLY A 13 40.28 38.65 -2.04
C GLY A 13 39.28 38.82 -0.87
N PRO A 14 39.78 38.74 0.37
CA PRO A 14 39.00 38.57 1.61
C PRO A 14 38.17 39.79 2.07
N ASP A 15 38.02 40.83 1.24
CA ASP A 15 37.37 42.10 1.62
C ASP A 15 35.84 42.09 1.50
N ALA A 16 35.27 41.07 0.84
CA ALA A 16 33.81 40.96 0.64
C ALA A 16 33.04 40.54 1.90
N LEU A 17 33.71 39.91 2.89
CA LEU A 17 33.06 39.40 4.10
C LEU A 17 32.98 40.42 5.26
N ARG A 18 33.65 41.58 5.17
CA ARG A 18 33.54 42.63 6.20
C ARG A 18 32.39 43.62 5.97
N ARG A 19 31.77 43.64 4.78
CA ARG A 19 30.76 44.67 4.41
C ARG A 19 29.30 44.29 4.67
N LEU A 20 29.01 43.05 5.08
CA LEU A 20 27.64 42.60 5.38
C LEU A 20 27.27 42.60 6.87
N ALA A 21 28.20 42.97 7.76
CA ALA A 21 28.01 42.86 9.21
C ALA A 21 27.55 44.15 9.93
N GLU A 22 27.32 45.27 9.23
CA GLU A 22 27.21 46.59 9.90
C GLU A 22 25.94 47.41 9.62
N SER A 23 24.89 46.87 9.01
CA SER A 23 23.62 47.58 8.80
C SER A 23 22.58 47.40 9.92
N ALA A 24 23.01 47.00 11.12
CA ALA A 24 22.18 46.97 12.32
C ALA A 24 22.53 48.13 13.26
N ARG A 25 21.79 49.25 13.15
CA ARG A 25 21.47 50.21 14.25
C ARG A 25 20.91 51.51 13.66
N ARG A 26 19.60 51.74 13.78
CA ARG A 26 18.89 53.02 14.02
C ARG A 26 17.39 52.73 13.89
N ARG A 27 16.46 53.15 14.74
CA ARG A 27 16.47 53.93 15.99
C ARG A 27 15.08 53.74 16.60
N HIS A 28 15.06 53.35 17.87
CA HIS A 28 13.91 53.39 18.77
C HIS A 28 13.21 54.75 18.77
N ARG A 29 11.86 54.78 18.81
CA ARG A 29 11.07 55.63 19.75
C ARG A 29 9.67 55.02 20.01
N THR A 30 9.50 54.46 21.22
CA THR A 30 8.38 54.64 22.19
C THR A 30 6.95 54.24 21.78
N ALA A 31 6.11 53.55 22.56
CA ALA A 31 5.99 53.51 24.02
C ALA A 31 5.14 52.31 24.52
N LEU A 32 5.46 51.85 25.74
CA LEU A 32 4.61 51.27 26.80
C LEU A 32 3.91 49.91 26.52
N ALA A 33 4.42 48.83 27.12
CA ALA A 33 3.90 48.21 28.35
C ALA A 33 2.47 47.67 28.15
N THR A 34 2.20 46.36 28.13
CA THR A 34 2.28 45.45 29.28
C THR A 34 1.91 44.03 28.80
N GLY A 35 2.55 42.99 29.32
CA GLY A 35 1.99 41.62 29.35
C GLY A 35 2.36 40.68 28.20
N ILE A 36 3.49 39.98 28.32
CA ILE A 36 3.80 38.78 27.53
C ILE A 36 2.98 37.62 28.11
N ALA A 37 1.80 37.35 27.53
CA ALA A 37 1.19 36.04 27.66
C ALA A 37 1.88 35.12 26.65
N LEU A 38 2.87 34.35 27.12
CA LEU A 38 3.48 33.27 26.36
C LEU A 38 2.43 32.17 26.16
N VAL A 39 1.60 32.28 25.13
CA VAL A 39 0.78 31.16 24.67
C VAL A 39 1.74 30.20 23.98
N VAL A 40 2.28 29.25 24.76
CA VAL A 40 2.90 28.05 24.22
C VAL A 40 1.78 27.29 23.52
N VAL A 41 1.61 27.53 22.22
CA VAL A 41 0.81 26.65 21.37
C VAL A 41 1.58 25.34 21.29
N VAL A 42 1.30 24.43 22.22
CA VAL A 42 1.67 23.04 22.09
C VAL A 42 0.89 22.51 20.90
N THR A 43 1.51 22.51 19.72
CA THR A 43 0.97 21.80 18.57
C THR A 43 0.93 20.33 18.96
N ALA A 44 -0.24 19.84 19.36
CA ALA A 44 -0.48 18.43 19.60
C ALA A 44 -0.18 17.69 18.29
N THR A 45 0.97 17.03 18.24
CA THR A 45 1.24 16.04 17.22
C THR A 45 0.26 14.89 17.45
N ALA A 46 -0.85 14.91 16.71
CA ALA A 46 -1.77 13.79 16.66
C ALA A 46 -1.02 12.63 15.98
N THR A 47 -0.31 11.84 16.78
CA THR A 47 0.14 10.52 16.35
C THR A 47 -1.11 9.69 16.18
N ALA A 48 -1.62 9.62 14.95
CA ALA A 48 -2.62 8.63 14.57
C ALA A 48 -1.96 7.26 14.65
N THR A 49 -1.90 6.69 15.85
CA THR A 49 -1.65 5.27 16.05
C THR A 49 -2.89 4.56 15.55
N GLY A 50 -2.92 4.27 14.24
CA GLY A 50 -3.88 3.35 13.66
C GLY A 50 -3.68 2.00 14.33
N ARG A 51 -4.42 1.76 15.41
CA ARG A 51 -4.43 0.49 16.12
C ARG A 51 -5.08 -0.49 15.16
N ASP A 52 -4.27 -1.35 14.57
CA ASP A 52 -4.79 -2.42 13.73
C ASP A 52 -5.62 -3.34 14.66
N PRO A 53 -6.88 -3.67 14.34
CA PRO A 53 -7.75 -4.51 15.17
C PRO A 53 -7.24 -5.94 15.41
N SER A 54 -6.03 -6.25 14.95
CA SER A 54 -5.38 -7.54 14.79
C SER A 54 -4.99 -8.24 16.11
N GLY A 55 -5.71 -7.99 17.19
CA GLY A 55 -5.56 -8.65 18.49
C GLY A 55 -6.86 -9.13 19.11
N GLY A 56 -7.96 -9.17 18.35
CA GLY A 56 -9.27 -9.59 18.82
C GLY A 56 -9.46 -11.11 18.82
N THR A 57 -10.18 -11.62 19.82
CA THR A 57 -10.65 -13.02 19.89
C THR A 57 -11.47 -13.44 18.65
N HIS A 58 -12.12 -12.50 17.97
CA HIS A 58 -12.91 -12.73 16.76
C HIS A 58 -12.09 -12.52 15.46
N ALA A 59 -12.39 -13.30 14.41
CA ALA A 59 -11.74 -13.18 13.11
C ALA A 59 -11.99 -11.82 12.43
N PRO A 60 -11.00 -11.23 11.73
CA PRO A 60 -11.21 -9.98 10.99
C PRO A 60 -12.41 -10.07 10.03
N ARG A 61 -13.32 -9.08 10.06
CA ARG A 61 -14.48 -9.02 9.15
C ARG A 61 -14.30 -7.92 8.12
N PHE A 62 -14.90 -8.08 6.94
CA PHE A 62 -14.84 -7.08 5.86
C PHE A 62 -15.31 -5.67 6.29
N SER A 63 -16.33 -5.61 7.15
CA SER A 63 -16.86 -4.35 7.70
C SER A 63 -15.87 -3.57 8.54
N ASP A 64 -14.88 -4.24 9.13
CA ASP A 64 -13.88 -3.61 9.99
C ASP A 64 -12.79 -2.89 9.16
N TYR A 65 -12.76 -3.13 7.83
CA TYR A 65 -11.77 -2.59 6.90
C TYR A 65 -12.44 -2.00 5.64
N PRO A 66 -13.22 -0.91 5.74
CA PRO A 66 -13.90 -0.32 4.60
C PRO A 66 -12.92 0.23 3.57
N ALA A 67 -13.21 0.01 2.29
CA ALA A 67 -12.53 0.69 1.19
C ALA A 67 -13.22 2.03 0.88
N GLY A 68 -12.50 2.91 0.19
CA GLY A 68 -13.07 4.13 -0.36
C GLY A 68 -14.03 3.85 -1.53
N THR A 69 -14.57 4.93 -2.10
CA THR A 69 -15.48 4.86 -3.25
C THR A 69 -14.88 4.05 -4.41
N ALA A 70 -15.70 3.15 -4.97
CA ALA A 70 -15.31 2.34 -6.10
C ALA A 70 -14.95 3.20 -7.32
N TYR A 71 -13.84 2.87 -7.98
CA TYR A 71 -13.40 3.48 -9.21
C TYR A 71 -14.34 3.10 -10.37
N ARG A 72 -14.77 4.10 -11.14
CA ARG A 72 -15.73 3.94 -12.25
C ARG A 72 -15.18 4.36 -13.62
N GLY A 73 -13.89 4.69 -13.72
CA GLY A 73 -13.27 5.06 -14.99
C GLY A 73 -12.87 3.84 -15.83
N THR A 74 -12.35 4.10 -17.02
CA THR A 74 -11.81 3.07 -17.91
C THR A 74 -10.59 2.41 -17.27
N PRO A 75 -10.58 1.07 -17.07
CA PRO A 75 -9.42 0.38 -16.50
C PRO A 75 -8.17 0.55 -17.38
N ALA A 76 -7.04 0.88 -16.77
CA ALA A 76 -5.73 0.88 -17.41
C ALA A 76 -5.31 -0.56 -17.75
N ALA A 77 -4.63 -0.74 -18.89
CA ALA A 77 -4.07 -2.04 -19.27
C ALA A 77 -2.98 -2.49 -18.28
N PRO A 78 -2.84 -3.80 -17.99
CA PRO A 78 -1.76 -4.28 -17.12
C PRO A 78 -0.36 -3.89 -17.64
N ASP A 79 0.50 -3.40 -16.75
CA ASP A 79 1.87 -2.99 -17.05
C ASP A 79 2.86 -4.13 -16.80
N PHE A 80 3.04 -4.96 -17.82
CA PHE A 80 3.97 -6.09 -17.81
C PHE A 80 5.44 -5.67 -17.81
N LYS A 81 5.77 -4.44 -18.23
CA LYS A 81 7.17 -3.97 -18.24
C LYS A 81 7.72 -3.86 -16.81
N ARG A 82 6.86 -3.53 -15.85
CA ARG A 82 7.21 -3.44 -14.42
C ARG A 82 7.12 -4.77 -13.69
N ASN A 83 6.45 -5.76 -14.27
CA ASN A 83 6.38 -7.13 -13.75
C ASN A 83 6.42 -8.16 -14.90
N PRO A 84 7.61 -8.43 -15.47
CA PRO A 84 7.73 -9.39 -16.59
C PRO A 84 7.36 -10.83 -16.20
N ALA A 85 7.40 -11.18 -14.91
CA ALA A 85 6.99 -12.50 -14.44
C ALA A 85 5.48 -12.77 -14.65
N ALA A 86 4.69 -11.72 -14.91
CA ALA A 86 3.27 -11.82 -15.23
C ALA A 86 2.98 -12.09 -16.72
N ASP A 87 3.97 -11.99 -17.62
CA ASP A 87 3.78 -12.19 -19.07
C ASP A 87 3.13 -13.54 -19.44
N PRO A 88 3.49 -14.67 -18.80
CA PRO A 88 2.84 -15.96 -19.07
C PRO A 88 1.33 -15.98 -18.78
N PHE A 89 0.79 -14.98 -18.06
CA PHE A 89 -0.62 -14.86 -17.66
C PHE A 89 -1.29 -13.62 -18.26
N ALA A 90 -0.71 -13.08 -19.33
CA ALA A 90 -1.14 -11.80 -19.88
C ALA A 90 -2.57 -11.83 -20.43
N ALA A 91 -3.04 -12.97 -20.93
CA ALA A 91 -4.41 -13.12 -21.42
C ALA A 91 -5.42 -13.00 -20.27
N GLU A 92 -5.20 -13.73 -19.18
CA GLU A 92 -6.02 -13.73 -17.98
C GLU A 92 -6.07 -12.34 -17.34
N LEU A 93 -4.91 -11.68 -17.23
CA LEU A 93 -4.79 -10.35 -16.64
C LEU A 93 -5.50 -9.29 -17.47
N ARG A 94 -5.33 -9.30 -18.80
CA ARG A 94 -6.02 -8.36 -19.69
C ARG A 94 -7.53 -8.55 -19.63
N GLU A 95 -8.00 -9.79 -19.75
CA GLU A 95 -9.43 -10.11 -19.70
C GLU A 95 -10.05 -9.79 -18.33
N GLY A 96 -9.34 -10.13 -17.25
CA GLY A 96 -9.77 -9.85 -15.89
C GLY A 96 -9.93 -8.35 -15.63
N VAL A 97 -8.96 -7.53 -16.06
CA VAL A 97 -8.96 -6.08 -15.80
C VAL A 97 -10.04 -5.33 -16.58
N ARG A 98 -10.41 -5.79 -17.79
CA ARG A 98 -11.51 -5.20 -18.58
C ARG A 98 -12.85 -5.19 -17.84
N ARG A 99 -13.02 -6.05 -16.82
CA ARG A 99 -14.23 -6.17 -16.01
C ARG A 99 -14.34 -5.11 -14.89
N GLY A 100 -13.32 -4.28 -14.72
CA GLY A 100 -13.29 -3.25 -13.67
C GLY A 100 -12.97 -3.81 -12.27
N PRO A 101 -12.87 -2.94 -11.25
CA PRO A 101 -12.43 -3.34 -9.92
C PRO A 101 -13.43 -4.29 -9.24
N ASN A 102 -12.91 -5.22 -8.43
CA ASN A 102 -13.68 -6.11 -7.55
C ASN A 102 -13.13 -6.16 -6.12
N PHE A 103 -12.07 -5.40 -5.82
CA PHE A 103 -11.40 -5.37 -4.52
C PHE A 103 -10.92 -3.95 -4.17
N ALA A 104 -10.97 -3.59 -2.89
CA ALA A 104 -10.40 -2.34 -2.35
C ALA A 104 -10.80 -1.05 -3.10
N GLY A 105 -11.97 -1.05 -3.75
CA GLY A 105 -12.55 0.03 -4.53
C GLY A 105 -11.93 0.21 -5.93
N TYR A 106 -10.64 -0.07 -6.11
CA TYR A 106 -9.92 0.26 -7.35
C TYR A 106 -8.97 -0.84 -7.83
N LEU A 107 -8.98 -1.99 -7.18
CA LEU A 107 -8.15 -3.13 -7.54
C LEU A 107 -9.00 -4.22 -8.19
N ARG A 108 -8.39 -4.95 -9.11
CA ARG A 108 -8.93 -6.17 -9.68
C ARG A 108 -8.09 -7.34 -9.19
N VAL A 109 -8.69 -8.23 -8.41
CA VAL A 109 -8.18 -9.59 -8.22
C VAL A 109 -8.52 -10.39 -9.47
N VAL A 110 -7.51 -10.93 -10.13
CA VAL A 110 -7.63 -11.83 -11.30
C VAL A 110 -7.17 -13.21 -10.86
N GLU A 111 -7.97 -14.23 -11.18
CA GLU A 111 -7.76 -15.60 -10.69
C GLU A 111 -7.85 -16.59 -11.85
N TRP A 112 -7.03 -17.63 -11.81
CA TRP A 112 -7.02 -18.73 -12.77
C TRP A 112 -6.61 -20.05 -12.11
N SER A 113 -6.88 -21.18 -12.77
CA SER A 113 -6.62 -22.51 -12.20
C SER A 113 -5.12 -22.85 -12.16
N CYS A 114 -4.69 -23.57 -11.11
CA CYS A 114 -3.42 -24.32 -11.04
C CYS A 114 -3.63 -25.85 -11.00
N GLY A 115 -4.85 -26.34 -11.27
CA GLY A 115 -5.22 -27.76 -11.08
C GLY A 115 -5.76 -28.06 -9.67
N ALA A 116 -6.26 -29.27 -9.40
CA ALA A 116 -6.65 -29.77 -8.07
C ALA A 116 -7.39 -28.78 -7.12
N SER A 117 -8.27 -27.92 -7.64
CA SER A 117 -8.97 -26.83 -6.91
C SER A 117 -8.09 -25.67 -6.41
N CYS A 118 -6.79 -25.68 -6.72
CA CYS A 118 -5.87 -24.57 -6.51
C CYS A 118 -6.18 -23.43 -7.50
N ARG A 119 -6.11 -22.20 -7.01
CA ARG A 119 -6.21 -20.96 -7.79
C ARG A 119 -4.90 -20.18 -7.67
N ARG A 120 -4.32 -19.81 -8.80
CA ARG A 120 -3.33 -18.74 -8.88
C ARG A 120 -4.07 -17.43 -9.07
N TRP A 121 -3.48 -16.35 -8.58
CA TRP A 121 -4.11 -15.05 -8.64
C TRP A 121 -3.09 -13.93 -8.58
N MET A 122 -3.50 -12.75 -9.03
CA MET A 122 -2.73 -11.51 -8.96
C MET A 122 -3.69 -10.35 -8.74
N ILE A 123 -3.17 -9.23 -8.27
CA ILE A 123 -3.92 -7.98 -8.12
C ILE A 123 -3.43 -7.00 -9.17
N VAL A 124 -4.35 -6.35 -9.88
CA VAL A 124 -4.04 -5.24 -10.77
C VAL A 124 -4.71 -3.96 -10.27
N ASN A 125 -3.94 -2.90 -10.15
CA ASN A 125 -4.47 -1.56 -9.91
C ASN A 125 -5.15 -1.06 -11.19
N THR A 126 -6.49 -0.96 -11.19
CA THR A 126 -7.23 -0.62 -12.40
C THR A 126 -7.05 0.83 -12.82
N LYS A 127 -6.48 1.70 -11.97
CA LYS A 127 -6.19 3.09 -12.33
C LYS A 127 -4.86 3.22 -13.07
N THR A 128 -3.89 2.37 -12.77
CA THR A 128 -2.50 2.53 -13.24
C THR A 128 -1.97 1.36 -14.06
N GLY A 129 -2.63 0.21 -14.03
CA GLY A 129 -2.16 -1.02 -14.67
C GLY A 129 -1.12 -1.79 -13.84
N ARG A 130 -0.71 -1.29 -12.68
CA ARG A 130 0.33 -1.94 -11.86
C ARG A 130 -0.13 -3.32 -11.41
N ILE A 131 0.71 -4.32 -11.64
CA ILE A 131 0.48 -5.72 -11.28
C ILE A 131 1.20 -6.02 -9.96
N HIS A 132 0.52 -6.70 -9.05
CA HIS A 132 1.02 -7.16 -7.77
C HIS A 132 0.83 -8.67 -7.66
N ASP A 133 1.91 -9.38 -7.36
CA ASP A 133 1.90 -10.83 -7.24
C ASP A 133 1.13 -11.28 -5.98
N SER A 134 0.45 -12.41 -6.07
CA SER A 134 -0.07 -13.06 -4.87
C SER A 134 1.08 -13.56 -3.99
N PRO A 135 0.95 -13.49 -2.65
CA PRO A 135 1.94 -14.10 -1.76
C PRO A 135 1.93 -15.63 -1.84
N GLU A 136 0.79 -16.24 -2.20
CA GLU A 136 0.61 -17.68 -2.28
C GLU A 136 -0.59 -18.08 -3.16
N PRO A 137 -0.62 -19.31 -3.69
CA PRO A 137 -1.83 -19.89 -4.28
C PRO A 137 -2.95 -20.03 -3.25
N ALA A 138 -4.20 -20.02 -3.73
CA ALA A 138 -5.39 -20.07 -2.88
C ALA A 138 -6.27 -21.28 -3.23
N PHE A 139 -6.73 -22.02 -2.23
CA PHE A 139 -7.83 -22.99 -2.36
C PHE A 139 -9.19 -22.35 -2.04
N SER A 140 -9.17 -21.29 -1.23
CA SER A 140 -10.28 -20.35 -1.02
C SER A 140 -9.72 -18.93 -1.03
N LEU A 141 -10.43 -18.02 -1.69
CA LEU A 141 -10.06 -16.61 -1.78
C LEU A 141 -11.33 -15.78 -1.60
N GLU A 142 -11.39 -14.97 -0.54
CA GLU A 142 -12.55 -14.12 -0.24
C GLU A 142 -12.10 -12.65 -0.18
N TYR A 143 -12.81 -11.78 -0.91
CA TYR A 143 -12.54 -10.35 -0.98
C TYR A 143 -13.81 -9.62 -1.40
N GLN A 144 -13.87 -8.31 -1.16
CA GLN A 144 -15.02 -7.48 -1.54
C GLN A 144 -14.56 -6.16 -2.16
N LEU A 145 -15.37 -5.61 -3.07
CA LEU A 145 -15.10 -4.33 -3.71
C LEU A 145 -15.01 -3.19 -2.69
N ASN A 146 -15.82 -3.22 -1.65
CA ASN A 146 -15.91 -2.18 -0.63
C ASN A 146 -15.06 -2.47 0.63
N SER A 147 -14.11 -3.41 0.57
CA SER A 147 -13.24 -3.73 1.70
C SER A 147 -11.78 -3.77 1.28
N LEU A 148 -10.90 -3.34 2.19
CA LEU A 148 -9.45 -3.49 2.08
C LEU A 148 -8.97 -4.87 2.55
N LEU A 149 -9.86 -5.68 3.13
CA LEU A 149 -9.56 -6.99 3.67
C LEU A 149 -9.65 -8.07 2.57
N LEU A 150 -8.64 -8.94 2.51
CA LEU A 150 -8.57 -10.09 1.61
C LEU A 150 -8.16 -11.33 2.43
N LEU A 151 -8.91 -12.40 2.24
CA LEU A 151 -8.79 -13.64 3.00
C LEU A 151 -8.31 -14.75 2.06
N VAL A 152 -7.30 -15.49 2.48
CA VAL A 152 -6.75 -16.62 1.75
C VAL A 152 -6.89 -17.88 2.59
N ASN A 153 -7.32 -18.98 1.98
CA ASN A 153 -7.33 -20.32 2.58
C ASN A 153 -8.18 -20.43 3.88
N THR A 154 -9.27 -19.67 3.95
CA THR A 154 -10.23 -19.62 5.07
C THR A 154 -11.16 -20.82 5.16
N VAL A 155 -11.34 -21.57 4.09
CA VAL A 155 -12.08 -22.83 4.08
C VAL A 155 -11.09 -23.94 3.74
N GLY A 156 -10.92 -24.85 4.69
CA GLY A 156 -10.04 -26.01 4.52
C GLY A 156 -10.75 -27.14 3.77
N ARG A 157 -10.05 -27.77 2.83
CA ARG A 157 -10.42 -29.12 2.32
C ARG A 157 -9.85 -30.24 3.19
N PHE A 158 -8.96 -29.90 4.12
CA PHE A 158 -8.25 -30.84 4.96
C PHE A 158 -8.81 -30.77 6.38
N THR A 159 -9.16 -31.92 6.95
CA THR A 159 -9.95 -32.07 8.18
C THR A 159 -9.10 -32.21 9.45
N ALA A 160 -7.78 -31.96 9.37
CA ALA A 160 -6.90 -32.12 10.53
C ALA A 160 -7.08 -30.96 11.51
N ALA A 161 -7.35 -31.31 12.78
CA ALA A 161 -7.43 -30.36 13.90
C ALA A 161 -6.09 -29.62 14.11
N ASP A 162 -4.99 -30.30 13.83
CA ASP A 162 -3.64 -29.74 13.69
C ASP A 162 -3.18 -29.95 12.24
N PRO A 163 -3.14 -28.90 11.39
CA PRO A 163 -2.69 -29.03 10.01
C PRO A 163 -1.23 -29.50 9.97
N PRO A 164 -0.90 -30.70 9.42
CA PRO A 164 0.49 -31.06 9.17
C PRO A 164 1.16 -30.04 8.26
N ALA A 165 2.50 -30.02 8.27
CA ALA A 165 3.28 -29.16 7.37
C ALA A 165 2.78 -29.30 5.92
N GLY A 166 2.34 -28.19 5.32
CA GLY A 166 1.78 -28.16 3.97
C GLY A 166 0.26 -28.01 3.88
N VAL A 167 -0.48 -28.08 4.99
CA VAL A 167 -1.91 -27.71 4.98
C VAL A 167 -2.05 -26.18 5.04
N PRO A 168 -2.84 -25.56 4.14
CA PRO A 168 -3.01 -24.11 4.13
C PRO A 168 -3.63 -23.58 5.43
N ILE A 169 -2.96 -22.65 6.08
CA ILE A 169 -3.54 -21.86 7.18
C ILE A 169 -4.34 -20.69 6.61
N ALA A 170 -5.44 -20.32 7.27
CA ALA A 170 -6.20 -19.14 6.86
C ALA A 170 -5.37 -17.90 7.15
N LYS A 171 -5.24 -17.02 6.16
CA LYS A 171 -4.50 -15.77 6.27
C LYS A 171 -5.39 -14.58 5.94
N TYR A 172 -5.28 -13.55 6.76
CA TYR A 172 -6.04 -12.32 6.64
C TYR A 172 -5.07 -11.20 6.27
N TYR A 173 -5.29 -10.59 5.13
CA TYR A 173 -4.47 -9.51 4.61
C TYR A 173 -5.26 -8.22 4.52
N VAL A 174 -4.63 -7.09 4.83
CA VAL A 174 -5.16 -5.77 4.54
C VAL A 174 -4.34 -5.13 3.43
N TRP A 175 -5.02 -4.60 2.42
CA TRP A 175 -4.38 -3.81 1.38
C TRP A 175 -4.03 -2.42 1.90
N ARG A 176 -2.72 -2.14 2.08
CA ARG A 176 -2.19 -0.84 2.52
C ARG A 176 -0.80 -0.63 1.93
N ASN A 177 -0.45 0.62 1.60
CA ASN A 177 0.89 0.96 1.11
C ASN A 177 1.32 0.13 -0.11
N ASP A 178 0.39 -0.05 -1.06
CA ASP A 178 0.59 -0.74 -2.34
C ASP A 178 1.01 -2.22 -2.20
N ARG A 179 0.62 -2.85 -1.09
CA ARG A 179 0.91 -4.26 -0.79
C ARG A 179 -0.16 -4.90 0.10
N LEU A 180 -0.22 -6.23 0.08
CA LEU A 180 -0.96 -7.01 1.07
C LEU A 180 -0.13 -7.13 2.35
N GLN A 181 -0.65 -6.62 3.46
CA GLN A 181 -0.05 -6.76 4.78
C GLN A 181 -0.78 -7.87 5.54
N LEU A 182 -0.06 -8.92 5.95
CA LEU A 182 -0.62 -9.98 6.79
C LEU A 182 -0.92 -9.42 8.18
N ILE A 183 -2.16 -9.55 8.62
CA ILE A 183 -2.60 -9.05 9.93
C ILE A 183 -3.00 -10.16 10.90
N ASP A 184 -3.40 -11.32 10.39
CA ASP A 184 -3.84 -12.43 11.23
C ASP A 184 -3.68 -13.76 10.49
N THR A 185 -3.47 -14.83 11.25
CA THR A 185 -3.43 -16.21 10.77
C THR A 185 -4.27 -17.08 11.68
N ARG A 186 -5.16 -17.89 11.11
CA ARG A 186 -6.05 -18.77 11.88
C ARG A 186 -6.12 -20.17 11.28
N ALA A 187 -6.61 -21.12 12.08
CA ALA A 187 -7.06 -22.41 11.54
C ALA A 187 -8.18 -22.16 10.51
N PRO A 188 -8.16 -22.85 9.35
CA PRO A 188 -9.26 -22.76 8.39
C PRO A 188 -10.59 -23.18 9.01
N ARG A 189 -11.68 -22.53 8.58
CA ARG A 189 -13.03 -22.94 8.93
C ARG A 189 -13.29 -24.31 8.30
N GLN A 190 -13.89 -25.22 9.07
CA GLN A 190 -14.41 -26.45 8.50
C GLN A 190 -15.53 -26.14 7.50
N PRO A 191 -15.60 -26.84 6.36
CA PRO A 191 -16.80 -26.87 5.56
C PRO A 191 -17.96 -27.27 6.48
N ARG A 192 -19.13 -26.62 6.36
CA ARG A 192 -20.30 -27.05 7.12
C ARG A 192 -20.59 -28.52 6.80
N SER A 193 -20.43 -29.41 7.77
CA SER A 193 -21.00 -30.75 7.71
C SER A 193 -22.52 -30.58 7.67
N GLY A 194 -23.14 -30.91 6.54
CA GLY A 194 -24.56 -30.61 6.30
C GLY A 194 -25.15 -31.36 5.13
N SER A 195 -25.75 -32.50 5.46
CA SER A 195 -26.94 -33.10 4.85
C SER A 195 -26.99 -33.28 3.33
N ARG A 196 -26.63 -34.48 2.88
CA ARG A 196 -27.51 -35.34 2.06
C ARG A 196 -27.20 -36.80 2.34
#